data_AF-E9HT40-F1
#
_entry.id   AF-E9HT40-F1
#
_cell.length_a   1.000
_cell.length_b   1.000
_cell.length_c   1.000
_cell.angle_alpha   90.00
_cell.angle_beta   90.00
_cell.angle_gamma   90.00
#
_symmetry.space_group_name_H-M   'P 1'
#
loop_
_entity.id
_entity.type
_entity.pdbx_description
1 polymer ?
#
loop_
_entity_poly.entity_id
_entity_poly.type
_entity_poly.pdbx_seq_one_letter_code
_entity_poly.pdbx_strand_id
1 'polypeptide(L)'
;MQSDFSKCILLLIFLTLTMVAFILIFNEIVGGVNISLNKYSTPCDSHETFFEEQCLRIGRSDSCPRNMALFDGPNNRGFCDCWVLYDKPAFYSNETGECSLHNTQGPCSHGEWFVLKNGRPTPECQPVPEGCPANGRYFYGTPNETMANQCWELLTQGPCRKGQVLKVKEGLDLEIVCDYRHDDSKNAVSAGMLRKCRPGTLRARSGHCSGRPFYG
;
A
#
# COMPACT_ATOMS: atom_id res chain seq x y z
N MET A 1 4.06 -79.97 28.60
CA MET A 1 3.27 -78.80 29.02
C MET A 1 4.09 -77.64 29.61
N GLN A 2 5.43 -77.69 29.68
CA GLN A 2 6.25 -76.63 30.30
C GLN A 2 6.96 -75.72 29.28
N SER A 3 7.05 -76.16 28.02
CA SER A 3 7.67 -75.44 26.89
C SER A 3 6.82 -74.27 26.36
N ASP A 4 5.49 -74.46 26.29
CA ASP A 4 4.59 -73.46 25.67
C ASP A 4 4.26 -72.31 26.63
N PHE A 5 4.31 -72.56 27.93
CA PHE A 5 4.08 -71.54 28.96
C PHE A 5 5.20 -70.49 28.97
N SER A 6 6.45 -70.93 28.79
CA SER A 6 7.61 -70.03 28.73
C SER A 6 7.60 -69.15 27.48
N LYS A 7 7.15 -69.69 26.34
CA LYS A 7 6.97 -68.91 25.09
C LYS A 7 5.85 -67.88 25.22
N CYS A 8 4.73 -68.22 25.86
CA CYS A 8 3.64 -67.26 26.11
C CYS A 8 4.09 -66.11 27.02
N ILE A 9 4.86 -66.41 28.07
CA ILE A 9 5.40 -65.38 28.97
C ILE A 9 6.36 -64.45 28.22
N LEU A 10 7.25 -65.01 27.40
CA LEU A 10 8.19 -64.20 26.61
C LEU A 10 7.46 -63.30 25.60
N LEU A 11 6.37 -63.79 24.98
CA LEU A 11 5.56 -63.03 24.04
C LEU A 11 4.80 -61.88 24.74
N LEU A 12 4.27 -62.12 25.94
CA LEU A 12 3.59 -61.09 26.75
C LEU A 12 4.57 -60.00 27.22
N ILE A 13 5.79 -60.39 27.60
CA ILE A 13 6.86 -59.43 27.96
C ILE A 13 7.22 -58.58 26.73
N PHE A 14 7.36 -59.19 25.56
CA PHE A 14 7.67 -58.45 24.34
C PHE A 14 6.56 -57.47 23.95
N LEU A 15 5.29 -57.89 24.03
CA LEU A 15 4.13 -57.03 23.74
C LEU A 15 3.97 -55.87 24.73
N THR A 16 4.29 -56.09 26.00
CA THR A 16 4.23 -55.02 27.02
C THR A 16 5.36 -54.02 26.84
N LEU A 17 6.57 -54.48 26.50
CA LEU A 17 7.71 -53.60 26.22
C LEU A 17 7.48 -52.74 24.97
N THR A 18 6.92 -53.29 23.90
CA THR A 18 6.59 -52.51 22.69
C THR A 18 5.47 -51.50 22.93
N MET A 19 4.46 -51.86 23.72
CA MET A 19 3.39 -50.94 24.15
C MET A 19 3.94 -49.76 24.96
N VAL A 20 4.82 -50.02 25.94
CA VAL A 20 5.43 -48.97 26.76
C VAL A 20 6.32 -48.06 25.92
N ALA A 21 7.13 -48.63 25.01
CA ALA A 21 7.95 -47.84 24.09
C ALA A 21 7.07 -46.94 23.19
N PHE A 22 5.94 -47.46 22.69
CA PHE A 22 5.02 -46.67 21.87
C PHE A 22 4.37 -45.54 22.67
N ILE A 23 3.98 -45.78 23.94
CA ILE A 23 3.43 -44.75 24.82
C ILE A 23 4.47 -43.66 25.12
N LEU A 24 5.73 -44.04 25.37
CA LEU A 24 6.80 -43.07 25.63
C LEU A 24 7.12 -42.22 24.39
N ILE A 25 7.22 -42.83 23.22
CA ILE A 25 7.41 -42.12 21.94
C ILE A 25 6.20 -41.22 21.64
N PHE A 26 4.98 -41.71 21.86
CA PHE A 26 3.76 -40.93 21.66
C PHE A 26 3.70 -39.75 22.62
N ASN A 27 4.12 -39.92 23.88
CA ASN A 27 4.19 -38.83 24.85
C ASN A 27 5.29 -37.80 24.52
N GLU A 28 6.42 -38.19 23.91
CA GLU A 28 7.40 -37.22 23.40
C GLU A 28 6.88 -36.48 22.15
N ILE A 29 6.22 -37.18 21.22
CA ILE A 29 5.64 -36.57 20.01
C ILE A 29 4.49 -35.62 20.38
N VAL A 30 3.62 -36.00 21.31
CA VAL A 30 2.46 -35.18 21.72
C VAL A 30 2.84 -34.13 22.75
N GLY A 31 3.77 -34.44 23.67
CA GLY A 31 4.28 -33.50 24.68
C GLY A 31 5.16 -32.37 24.11
N GLY A 32 5.71 -32.55 22.90
CA GLY A 32 6.43 -31.51 22.16
C GLY A 32 5.54 -30.51 21.41
N VAL A 33 4.22 -30.75 21.34
CA VAL A 33 3.27 -29.88 20.63
C VAL A 33 2.55 -28.98 21.63
N ASN A 34 3.32 -28.18 22.37
CA ASN A 34 2.78 -26.93 22.92
C ASN A 34 2.66 -25.93 21.76
N ILE A 35 1.66 -26.13 20.89
CA ILE A 35 1.18 -25.05 20.04
C ILE A 35 0.47 -24.09 20.99
N SER A 36 1.24 -23.18 21.56
CA SER A 36 0.70 -21.90 21.98
C SER A 36 0.17 -21.26 20.70
N LEU A 37 -1.13 -21.45 20.44
CA LEU A 37 -1.91 -20.63 19.54
C LEU A 37 -1.92 -19.23 20.14
N ASN A 38 -0.79 -18.53 20.06
CA ASN A 38 -0.69 -17.14 20.44
C ASN A 38 -1.32 -16.33 19.32
N LYS A 39 -2.66 -16.32 19.38
CA LYS A 39 -3.56 -15.24 19.01
C LYS A 39 -2.82 -13.94 18.71
N TYR A 40 -2.56 -13.68 17.42
CA TYR A 40 -2.39 -12.35 16.84
C TYR A 40 -1.56 -11.35 17.70
N SER A 41 -0.34 -11.70 18.11
CA SER A 41 0.59 -10.66 18.54
C SER A 41 1.07 -9.93 17.29
N THR A 42 0.59 -8.70 17.08
CA THR A 42 1.21 -7.81 16.09
C THR A 42 2.68 -7.64 16.46
N PRO A 43 3.64 -7.83 15.54
CA PRO A 43 5.06 -7.75 15.85
C PRO A 43 5.50 -6.41 16.46
N CYS A 44 4.79 -5.32 16.19
CA CYS A 44 5.12 -3.97 16.65
C CYS A 44 3.93 -3.26 17.33
N ASP A 45 4.23 -2.12 17.95
CA ASP A 45 3.27 -1.24 18.62
C ASP A 45 2.29 -0.57 17.64
N SER A 46 1.23 0.05 18.17
CA SER A 46 0.10 0.61 17.39
C SER A 46 0.45 1.75 16.42
N HIS A 47 1.66 2.31 16.50
CA HIS A 47 2.16 3.38 15.61
C HIS A 47 3.35 2.95 14.75
N GLU A 48 3.69 1.67 14.82
CA GLU A 48 4.83 1.08 14.17
C GLU A 48 4.39 -0.09 13.29
N THR A 49 5.26 -0.47 12.37
CA THR A 49 5.05 -1.63 11.52
C THR A 49 6.35 -2.37 11.32
N PHE A 50 6.28 -3.69 11.21
CA PHE A 50 7.46 -4.53 11.02
C PHE A 50 7.94 -4.43 9.57
N PHE A 51 9.10 -3.84 9.36
CA PHE A 51 9.69 -3.60 8.04
C PHE A 51 11.21 -3.77 8.11
N GLU A 52 11.79 -4.53 7.17
CA GLU A 52 13.23 -4.80 7.12
C GLU A 52 13.83 -5.26 8.47
N GLU A 53 13.18 -6.25 9.09
CA GLU A 53 13.62 -6.90 10.36
C GLU A 53 13.51 -6.04 11.63
N GLN A 54 12.88 -4.87 11.56
CA GLN A 54 12.70 -3.96 12.70
C GLN A 54 11.31 -3.33 12.74
N CYS A 55 10.92 -2.82 13.91
CA CYS A 55 9.72 -2.02 14.08
C CYS A 55 10.03 -0.56 13.75
N LEU A 56 9.33 0.00 12.78
CA LEU A 56 9.52 1.36 12.31
C LEU A 56 8.23 2.15 12.39
N ARG A 57 8.36 3.43 12.73
CA ARG A 57 7.22 4.35 12.79
C ARG A 57 6.56 4.48 11.41
N ILE A 58 5.24 4.33 11.39
CA ILE A 58 4.42 4.53 10.19
C ILE A 58 4.51 6.00 9.75
N GLY A 59 4.59 6.22 8.44
CA GLY A 59 4.65 7.55 7.84
C GLY A 59 5.92 7.78 7.02
N ARG A 60 6.29 9.06 6.87
CA ARG A 60 7.49 9.43 6.10
C ARG A 60 8.74 9.07 6.90
N SER A 61 9.57 8.20 6.34
CA SER A 61 10.87 7.81 6.89
C SER A 61 11.88 7.62 5.76
N ASP A 62 13.16 7.60 6.11
CA ASP A 62 14.24 7.34 5.15
C ASP A 62 14.31 5.85 4.72
N SER A 63 13.46 4.99 5.31
CA SER A 63 13.34 3.57 4.99
C SER A 63 12.54 3.30 3.71
N CYS A 64 11.91 4.32 3.14
CA CYS A 64 11.19 4.22 1.88
C CYS A 64 11.83 5.09 0.79
N PRO A 65 11.68 4.71 -0.49
CA PRO A 65 12.16 5.53 -1.61
C PRO A 65 11.54 6.93 -1.65
N ARG A 66 12.08 7.79 -2.52
CA ARG A 66 11.59 9.18 -2.64
C ARG A 66 10.11 9.24 -2.95
N ASN A 67 9.43 10.21 -2.33
CA ASN A 67 7.98 10.43 -2.41
C ASN A 67 7.13 9.22 -1.98
N MET A 68 7.70 8.30 -1.20
CA MET A 68 6.99 7.19 -0.58
C MET A 68 6.99 7.35 0.93
N ALA A 69 6.07 6.64 1.58
CA ALA A 69 5.98 6.54 3.02
C ALA A 69 5.74 5.09 3.41
N LEU A 70 6.12 4.77 4.64
CA LEU A 70 5.89 3.47 5.23
C LEU A 70 4.43 3.39 5.71
N PHE A 71 3.69 2.44 5.19
CA PHE A 71 2.32 2.15 5.59
C PHE A 71 2.25 0.81 6.33
N ASP A 72 1.32 0.71 7.26
CA ASP A 72 1.05 -0.54 7.97
C ASP A 72 0.17 -1.47 7.12
N GLY A 73 0.65 -2.68 6.89
CA GLY A 73 -0.03 -3.70 6.09
C GLY A 73 -0.61 -4.85 6.92
N PRO A 74 -1.09 -5.92 6.24
CA PRO A 74 -1.69 -7.06 6.92
C PRO A 74 -0.70 -7.72 7.88
N ASN A 75 -1.19 -8.09 9.07
CA ASN A 75 -0.38 -8.68 10.14
C ASN A 75 0.75 -7.76 10.63
N ASN A 76 0.53 -6.44 10.58
CA ASN A 76 1.47 -5.42 11.02
C ASN A 76 2.85 -5.51 10.34
N ARG A 77 2.82 -5.89 9.05
CA ARG A 77 3.99 -5.91 8.18
C ARG A 77 3.93 -4.72 7.24
N GLY A 78 4.96 -3.89 7.31
CA GLY A 78 5.02 -2.62 6.62
C GLY A 78 5.25 -2.79 5.13
N PHE A 79 4.84 -1.79 4.36
CA PHE A 79 5.22 -1.67 2.96
C PHE A 79 5.34 -0.19 2.59
N CYS A 80 6.25 0.11 1.66
CA CYS A 80 6.36 1.44 1.09
C CYS A 80 5.31 1.64 0.00
N ASP A 81 4.61 2.78 0.06
CA ASP A 81 3.72 3.22 -1.03
C ASP A 81 3.75 4.74 -1.21
N CYS A 82 3.18 5.23 -2.31
CA CYS A 82 3.18 6.64 -2.66
C CYS A 82 2.58 7.49 -1.53
N TRP A 83 3.34 8.51 -1.13
CA TRP A 83 2.90 9.48 -0.15
C TRP A 83 2.12 10.59 -0.85
N VAL A 84 0.84 10.71 -0.51
CA VAL A 84 -0.03 11.75 -1.07
C VAL A 84 0.21 13.05 -0.33
N LEU A 85 0.92 13.97 -0.99
CA LEU A 85 1.11 15.34 -0.50
C LEU A 85 -0.04 16.20 -1.01
N TYR A 86 -0.99 16.59 -0.16
CA TYR A 86 -1.87 17.75 -0.35
C TYR A 86 -2.34 18.02 -1.80
N ASP A 87 -3.47 17.43 -2.21
CA ASP A 87 -4.09 17.62 -3.54
C ASP A 87 -3.13 17.43 -4.76
N LYS A 88 -1.92 16.89 -4.54
CA LYS A 88 -0.96 16.52 -5.59
C LYS A 88 -0.89 14.99 -5.67
N PRO A 89 -1.56 14.39 -6.66
CA PRO A 89 -1.48 12.95 -6.86
C PRO A 89 -0.04 12.52 -7.18
N ALA A 90 0.34 11.37 -6.65
CA ALA A 90 1.62 10.71 -6.91
C ALA A 90 1.36 9.31 -7.46
N PHE A 91 2.14 8.89 -8.46
CA PHE A 91 2.00 7.55 -9.04
C PHE A 91 3.32 6.81 -8.97
N TYR A 92 3.19 5.51 -8.72
CA TYR A 92 4.29 4.59 -8.74
C TYR A 92 4.77 4.32 -10.17
N SER A 93 6.07 4.40 -10.39
CA SER A 93 6.72 3.99 -11.64
C SER A 93 7.40 2.63 -11.45
N ASN A 94 7.01 1.64 -12.26
CA ASN A 94 7.66 0.32 -12.25
C ASN A 94 9.13 0.39 -12.71
N GLU A 95 9.48 1.34 -13.59
CA GLU A 95 10.84 1.47 -14.10
C GLU A 95 11.82 1.96 -13.03
N THR A 96 11.39 2.92 -12.21
CA THR A 96 12.26 3.53 -11.19
C THR A 96 12.10 2.91 -9.81
N GLY A 97 10.97 2.26 -9.53
CA GLY A 97 10.62 1.82 -8.18
C GLY A 97 10.26 2.95 -7.22
N GLU A 98 10.11 4.18 -7.72
CA GLU A 98 9.78 5.38 -6.95
C GLU A 98 8.40 5.94 -7.32
N CYS A 99 7.87 6.82 -6.47
CA CYS A 99 6.67 7.59 -6.80
C CYS A 99 7.04 8.96 -7.38
N SER A 100 6.35 9.35 -8.45
CA SER A 100 6.50 10.65 -9.08
C SER A 100 5.18 11.43 -9.02
N LEU A 101 5.26 12.70 -8.68
CA LEU A 101 4.10 13.59 -8.62
C LEU A 101 3.55 13.85 -10.03
N HIS A 102 2.23 13.92 -10.15
CA HIS A 102 1.57 14.30 -11.41
C HIS A 102 2.06 15.67 -11.88
N ASN A 103 2.18 15.85 -13.20
CA ASN A 103 2.63 17.11 -13.82
C ASN A 103 4.01 17.59 -13.32
N THR A 104 4.86 16.67 -12.86
CA THR A 104 6.31 16.90 -12.69
C THR A 104 7.07 16.16 -13.77
N GLN A 105 8.36 16.47 -13.96
CA GLN A 105 9.19 15.68 -14.88
C GLN A 105 9.17 14.18 -14.52
N GLY A 106 9.28 13.84 -13.24
CA GLY A 106 9.31 12.44 -12.79
C GLY A 106 10.41 11.64 -13.50
N PRO A 107 10.13 10.42 -14.00
CA PRO A 107 11.09 9.62 -14.74
C PRO A 107 11.27 10.06 -16.22
N CYS A 108 10.57 11.11 -16.66
CA CYS A 108 10.52 11.50 -18.07
C CYS A 108 11.73 12.33 -18.51
N SER A 109 11.87 12.48 -19.83
CA SER A 109 12.94 13.28 -20.42
C SER A 109 12.72 14.78 -20.17
N HIS A 110 13.77 15.57 -20.41
CA HIS A 110 13.66 17.03 -20.32
C HIS A 110 12.58 17.56 -21.29
N GLY A 111 11.67 18.41 -20.80
CA GLY A 111 10.55 18.94 -21.56
C GLY A 111 9.31 18.03 -21.55
N GLU A 112 9.37 16.91 -20.85
CA GLU A 112 8.23 16.02 -20.62
C GLU A 112 7.82 16.02 -19.15
N TRP A 113 6.57 15.67 -18.90
CA TRP A 113 6.04 15.44 -17.56
C TRP A 113 5.31 14.11 -17.45
N PHE A 114 5.22 13.62 -16.23
CA PHE A 114 4.61 12.35 -15.88
C PHE A 114 3.13 12.56 -15.55
N VAL A 115 2.25 11.95 -16.35
CA VAL A 115 0.81 12.20 -16.27
C VAL A 115 -0.01 10.92 -16.38
N LEU A 116 -1.14 10.88 -15.68
CA LEU A 116 -2.13 9.80 -15.79
C LEU A 116 -3.30 10.31 -16.62
N LYS A 117 -3.45 9.76 -17.84
CA LYS A 117 -4.55 10.10 -18.76
C LYS A 117 -5.77 9.22 -18.56
N ASN A 118 -6.91 9.74 -19.00
CA ASN A 118 -8.18 9.01 -19.09
C ASN A 118 -8.01 7.65 -19.76
N GLY A 119 -8.58 6.62 -19.13
CA GLY A 119 -8.68 5.28 -19.67
C GLY A 119 -7.37 4.52 -19.69
N ARG A 120 -6.27 5.09 -19.19
CA ARG A 120 -4.98 4.41 -19.10
C ARG A 120 -4.69 3.97 -17.66
N PRO A 121 -4.38 2.68 -17.44
CA PRO A 121 -4.10 2.16 -16.12
C PRO A 121 -2.70 2.51 -15.61
N THR A 122 -1.87 3.18 -16.42
CA THR A 122 -0.48 3.52 -16.09
C THR A 122 -0.17 4.96 -16.51
N PRO A 123 0.53 5.72 -15.67
CA PRO A 123 1.03 7.04 -16.05
C PRO A 123 2.05 6.94 -17.20
N GLU A 124 2.14 7.99 -18.00
CA GLU A 124 3.02 8.09 -19.16
C GLU A 124 3.73 9.44 -19.22
N CYS A 125 4.83 9.48 -19.98
CA CYS A 125 5.54 10.71 -20.28
C CYS A 125 4.88 11.44 -21.45
N GLN A 126 4.69 12.74 -21.30
CA GLN A 126 4.12 13.60 -22.34
C GLN A 126 4.86 14.93 -22.43
N PRO A 127 4.89 15.55 -23.62
CA PRO A 127 5.39 16.92 -23.75
C PRO A 127 4.64 17.86 -22.81
N VAL A 128 5.39 18.73 -22.14
CA VAL A 128 4.82 19.80 -21.31
C VAL A 128 4.15 20.83 -22.24
N PRO A 129 2.86 21.17 -22.03
CA PRO A 129 2.19 22.18 -22.83
C PRO A 129 2.88 23.54 -22.76
N GLU A 130 2.79 24.32 -23.84
CA GLU A 130 3.41 25.64 -23.90
C GLU A 130 2.91 26.54 -22.74
N GLY A 131 3.85 27.20 -22.07
CA GLY A 131 3.54 28.05 -20.91
C GLY A 131 3.23 27.31 -19.60
N CYS A 132 3.31 25.97 -19.56
CA CYS A 132 3.14 25.19 -18.34
C CYS A 132 4.47 24.91 -17.61
N PRO A 133 4.56 25.19 -16.29
CA PRO A 133 5.65 24.68 -15.47
C PRO A 133 5.45 23.21 -15.07
N ALA A 134 6.47 22.37 -15.23
CA ALA A 134 6.48 20.96 -14.83
C ALA A 134 6.92 20.74 -13.36
N ASN A 135 6.30 21.45 -12.43
CA ASN A 135 6.66 21.42 -11.00
C ASN A 135 5.55 20.82 -10.10
N GLY A 136 4.52 20.22 -10.71
CA GLY A 136 3.40 19.58 -10.00
C GLY A 136 2.47 20.55 -9.27
N ARG A 137 2.62 21.87 -9.49
CA ARG A 137 1.66 22.89 -9.02
C ARG A 137 0.64 23.26 -10.08
N TYR A 138 0.89 22.89 -11.33
CA TYR A 138 0.05 23.25 -12.46
C TYR A 138 -0.65 22.02 -13.02
N PHE A 139 -1.83 22.23 -13.59
CA PHE A 139 -2.59 21.22 -14.29
C PHE A 139 -3.11 21.79 -15.60
N TYR A 140 -2.87 21.07 -16.70
CA TYR A 140 -3.37 21.48 -18.00
C TYR A 140 -4.75 20.86 -18.25
N GLY A 141 -5.75 21.71 -18.43
CA GLY A 141 -7.12 21.27 -18.63
C GLY A 141 -8.11 22.42 -18.49
N THR A 142 -9.36 22.07 -18.26
CA THR A 142 -10.41 23.06 -18.03
C THR A 142 -11.28 22.69 -16.81
N PRO A 143 -11.58 23.63 -15.90
CA PRO A 143 -12.51 23.41 -14.80
C PRO A 143 -13.98 23.58 -15.23
N ASN A 144 -14.23 23.95 -16.49
CA ASN A 144 -15.54 24.13 -17.08
C ASN A 144 -15.49 23.78 -18.57
N GLU A 145 -16.36 22.89 -19.04
CA GLU A 145 -16.41 22.44 -20.45
C GLU A 145 -16.54 23.58 -21.47
N THR A 146 -17.04 24.76 -21.06
CA THR A 146 -17.14 25.94 -21.94
C THR A 146 -15.84 26.72 -22.10
N MET A 147 -14.79 26.38 -21.36
CA MET A 147 -13.48 27.05 -21.40
C MET A 147 -12.45 26.19 -22.13
N ALA A 148 -11.54 26.84 -22.87
CA ALA A 148 -10.41 26.16 -23.49
C ALA A 148 -9.44 25.61 -22.43
N ASN A 149 -8.79 24.49 -22.76
CA ASN A 149 -7.72 23.94 -21.95
C ASN A 149 -6.57 24.95 -21.83
N GLN A 150 -6.10 25.14 -20.61
CA GLN A 150 -4.93 25.98 -20.33
C GLN A 150 -4.24 25.50 -19.05
N CYS A 151 -3.10 26.11 -18.74
CA CYS A 151 -2.35 25.78 -17.54
C CYS A 151 -2.90 26.49 -16.31
N TRP A 152 -3.36 25.71 -15.34
CA TRP A 152 -3.96 26.24 -14.12
C TRP A 152 -3.10 25.96 -12.90
N GLU A 153 -2.80 26.98 -12.11
CA GLU A 153 -2.13 26.79 -10.83
C GLU A 153 -3.12 26.28 -9.77
N LEU A 154 -2.85 25.09 -9.24
CA LEU A 154 -3.66 24.46 -8.21
C LEU A 154 -3.62 25.26 -6.89
N LEU A 155 -4.69 25.13 -6.11
CA LEU A 155 -4.90 25.80 -4.82
C LEU A 155 -4.94 27.34 -4.89
N THR A 156 -5.04 27.90 -6.10
CA THR A 156 -5.32 29.32 -6.36
C THR A 156 -6.78 29.51 -6.78
N GLN A 157 -7.28 30.76 -6.74
CA GLN A 157 -8.66 31.03 -7.15
C GLN A 157 -8.90 30.70 -8.63
N GLY A 158 -7.96 31.02 -9.52
CA GLY A 158 -8.13 30.83 -10.97
C GLY A 158 -9.47 31.37 -11.49
N PRO A 159 -10.23 30.59 -12.28
CA PRO A 159 -11.55 30.98 -12.78
C PRO A 159 -12.69 30.70 -11.80
N CYS A 160 -12.37 30.21 -10.59
CA CYS A 160 -13.36 29.84 -9.59
C CYS A 160 -13.99 31.07 -8.93
N ARG A 161 -15.15 30.89 -8.30
CA ARG A 161 -15.84 31.95 -7.57
C ARG A 161 -15.02 32.36 -6.34
N LYS A 162 -15.26 33.57 -5.83
CA LYS A 162 -14.61 34.07 -4.61
C LYS A 162 -14.75 33.06 -3.47
N GLY A 163 -13.61 32.67 -2.88
CA GLY A 163 -13.53 31.69 -1.79
C GLY A 163 -13.33 30.24 -2.23
N GLN A 164 -13.50 29.93 -3.51
CA GLN A 164 -13.13 28.64 -4.09
C GLN A 164 -11.70 28.69 -4.64
N VAL A 165 -11.10 27.50 -4.76
CA VAL A 165 -9.79 27.29 -5.37
C VAL A 165 -9.85 26.12 -6.35
N LEU A 166 -8.92 26.12 -7.30
CA LEU A 166 -8.69 24.99 -8.18
C LEU A 166 -8.13 23.81 -7.40
N LYS A 167 -8.76 22.65 -7.53
CA LYS A 167 -8.30 21.39 -6.97
C LYS A 167 -8.33 20.31 -8.02
N VAL A 168 -7.55 19.26 -7.80
CA VAL A 168 -7.69 18.02 -8.55
C VAL A 168 -8.73 17.16 -7.85
N LYS A 169 -9.75 16.73 -8.58
CA LYS A 169 -10.74 15.76 -8.13
C LYS A 169 -10.39 14.40 -8.71
N GLU A 170 -10.41 13.39 -7.84
CA GLU A 170 -10.31 11.99 -8.24
C GLU A 170 -11.68 11.50 -8.72
N GLY A 171 -11.77 11.14 -10.00
CA GLY A 171 -12.96 10.55 -10.65
C GLY A 171 -12.60 9.28 -11.42
N LEU A 172 -13.24 9.10 -12.59
CA LEU A 172 -12.69 8.18 -13.61
C LEU A 172 -11.35 8.72 -14.13
N ASP A 173 -11.25 10.05 -14.17
CA ASP A 173 -10.07 10.81 -14.53
C ASP A 173 -9.61 11.69 -13.37
N LEU A 174 -8.39 12.21 -13.49
CA LEU A 174 -7.97 13.38 -12.75
C LEU A 174 -8.51 14.61 -13.46
N GLU A 175 -9.42 15.32 -12.81
CA GLU A 175 -10.04 16.53 -13.35
C GLU A 175 -9.74 17.71 -12.45
N ILE A 176 -9.62 18.90 -13.04
CA ILE A 176 -9.59 20.13 -12.25
C ILE A 176 -11.01 20.60 -11.98
N VAL A 177 -11.27 20.97 -10.74
CA VAL A 177 -12.58 21.48 -10.30
C VAL A 177 -12.40 22.71 -9.42
N CYS A 178 -13.45 23.51 -9.36
CA CYS A 178 -13.55 24.60 -8.39
C CYS A 178 -14.22 24.12 -7.11
N ASP A 179 -13.49 24.19 -6.00
CA ASP A 179 -14.00 23.73 -4.70
C ASP A 179 -13.46 24.58 -3.54
N TYR A 180 -14.08 24.50 -2.37
CA TYR A 180 -13.65 25.24 -1.19
C TYR A 180 -12.38 24.62 -0.56
N ARG A 181 -11.57 25.46 0.10
CA ARG A 181 -10.46 24.99 0.92
C ARG A 181 -11.01 24.30 2.17
N HIS A 182 -11.14 22.98 2.09
CA HIS A 182 -11.31 22.14 3.27
C HIS A 182 -9.93 21.89 3.91
N ASP A 183 -9.85 22.07 5.22
CA ASP A 183 -8.72 21.61 6.01
C ASP A 183 -8.90 20.10 6.24
N ASP A 184 -8.32 19.30 5.34
CA ASP A 184 -8.39 17.85 5.38
C ASP A 184 -7.46 17.24 6.44
N SER A 185 -7.35 17.90 7.60
CA SER A 185 -6.44 17.56 8.70
C SER A 185 -6.86 16.32 9.49
N LYS A 186 -7.91 15.60 9.09
CA LYS A 186 -8.42 14.44 9.84
C LYS A 186 -8.94 13.37 8.90
N ASN A 187 -8.11 12.35 8.69
CA ASN A 187 -8.52 10.94 8.72
C ASN A 187 -7.23 10.11 8.65
N ALA A 188 -6.69 9.78 9.83
CA ALA A 188 -5.69 8.74 9.93
C ALA A 188 -6.33 7.44 9.45
N VAL A 189 -5.80 6.91 8.37
CA VAL A 189 -6.20 5.62 7.84
C VAL A 189 -5.90 4.56 8.90
N SER A 190 -6.88 3.71 9.22
CA SER A 190 -6.74 2.66 10.23
C SER A 190 -5.58 1.73 9.91
N ALA A 191 -4.67 1.56 10.86
CA ALA A 191 -3.55 0.61 10.81
C ALA A 191 -4.07 -0.82 10.56
N GLY A 192 -3.35 -1.60 9.75
CA GLY A 192 -3.55 -3.05 9.58
C GLY A 192 -4.40 -3.53 8.40
N MET A 193 -5.10 -2.66 7.67
CA MET A 193 -5.95 -3.07 6.52
C MET A 193 -5.42 -2.63 5.14
N LEU A 194 -4.32 -1.88 5.10
CA LEU A 194 -3.84 -1.33 3.85
C LEU A 194 -3.07 -2.34 3.02
N ARG A 195 -3.19 -2.20 1.71
CA ARG A 195 -2.41 -2.94 0.73
C ARG A 195 -1.73 -1.93 -0.17
N LYS A 196 -0.55 -2.28 -0.68
CA LYS A 196 0.14 -1.48 -1.70
C LYS A 196 -0.78 -1.26 -2.89
N CYS A 197 -0.88 0.00 -3.33
CA CYS A 197 -1.65 0.33 -4.51
C CYS A 197 -0.97 -0.24 -5.76
N ARG A 198 -1.79 -0.69 -6.71
CA ARG A 198 -1.28 -1.18 -7.99
C ARG A 198 -0.70 0.01 -8.77
N PRO A 199 0.29 -0.22 -9.64
CA PRO A 199 0.76 0.81 -10.55
C PRO A 199 -0.42 1.49 -11.28
N GLY A 200 -0.39 2.82 -11.31
CA GLY A 200 -1.43 3.70 -11.86
C GLY A 200 -2.79 3.70 -11.15
N THR A 201 -2.86 3.17 -9.93
CA THR A 201 -3.93 3.52 -8.98
C THR A 201 -3.45 4.60 -8.03
N LEU A 202 -4.37 5.44 -7.55
CA LEU A 202 -4.09 6.48 -6.58
C LEU A 202 -4.44 5.98 -5.19
N ARG A 203 -3.63 6.30 -4.18
CA ARG A 203 -4.04 6.07 -2.80
C ARG A 203 -4.95 7.22 -2.39
N ALA A 204 -6.25 6.97 -2.25
CA ALA A 204 -7.17 7.97 -1.73
C ALA A 204 -6.81 8.32 -0.27
N ARG A 205 -7.30 9.46 0.21
CA ARG A 205 -7.12 9.88 1.63
C ARG A 205 -7.70 8.88 2.63
N SER A 206 -8.69 8.07 2.24
CA SER A 206 -9.22 6.97 3.05
C SER A 206 -8.24 5.78 3.18
N GLY A 207 -7.13 5.82 2.44
CA GLY A 207 -6.15 4.75 2.36
C GLY A 207 -6.50 3.67 1.35
N HIS A 208 -7.73 3.64 0.83
CA HIS A 208 -8.06 2.74 -0.26
C HIS A 208 -7.45 3.22 -1.58
N CYS A 209 -7.11 2.28 -2.45
CA CYS A 209 -6.65 2.64 -3.78
C CYS A 209 -7.87 3.04 -4.62
N SER A 210 -7.95 4.32 -5.02
CA SER A 210 -8.91 4.83 -5.98
C SER A 210 -8.48 4.46 -7.41
N GLY A 211 -9.46 4.02 -8.18
CA GLY A 211 -9.32 3.36 -9.47
C GLY A 211 -10.27 2.17 -9.51
N ARG A 212 -11.34 2.25 -10.32
CA ARG A 212 -12.17 1.07 -10.59
C ARG A 212 -11.26 -0.04 -11.15
N PRO A 213 -11.61 -1.33 -10.99
CA PRO A 213 -10.92 -2.38 -11.71
C PRO A 213 -11.00 -2.05 -13.21
N PHE A 214 -9.85 -1.72 -13.80
CA PHE A 214 -9.68 -1.65 -15.24
C PHE A 214 -9.81 -3.09 -15.74
N TYR A 215 -11.05 -3.57 -15.90
CA TYR A 215 -11.31 -4.76 -16.67
C TYR A 215 -11.02 -4.40 -18.13
N GLY A 216 -10.00 -5.04 -18.70
CA GLY A 216 -9.85 -5.18 -20.14
C GLY A 216 -10.94 -6.07 -20.72
#